data_AF-A7GR18-F1
#
_entry.id   AF-A7GR18-F1
#
_cell.length_a   1.000
_cell.length_b   1.000
_cell.length_c   1.000
_cell.angle_alpha   90.00
_cell.angle_beta   90.00
_cell.angle_gamma   90.00
#
_symmetry.space_group_name_H-M   'P 1'
#
loop_
_entity.id
_entity.type
_entity.pdbx_description
1 polymer ?
#
loop_
_entity_poly.entity_id
_entity_poly.type
_entity_poly.pdbx_seq_one_letter_code
_entity_poly.pdbx_strand_id
1 'polypeptide(L)'
;MKTYMKPLLWGTLYLYTFFYLFIYLAFICIIVIAHSSYSIVSVLAVSIPFIILLLFRRVMFKLALSDEQEIYRKKLKSITVVGAALFTVCIIQLGGNEYQSRFHQETWLKNDGKRVYMIDDLLAKHKLVGTSKEEVITLLGTPTEIRQFETVHQMIYYLGTEGGFIPIDSECLILYLNHNDRIIDYRIETD
;
A
#
# COMPACT_ATOMS: atom_id res chain seq x y z
N MET A 1 -1.06 46.85 -17.71
CA MET A 1 -1.62 45.49 -17.51
C MET A 1 -0.58 44.37 -17.42
N LYS A 2 0.56 44.42 -18.13
CA LYS A 2 1.59 43.35 -18.12
C LYS A 2 2.44 43.23 -16.83
N THR A 3 2.54 44.28 -16.02
CA THR A 3 3.43 44.30 -14.83
C THR A 3 2.90 43.48 -13.65
N TYR A 4 1.58 43.41 -13.46
CA TYR A 4 0.94 42.67 -12.36
C TYR A 4 0.78 41.16 -12.63
N MET A 5 0.86 40.72 -13.88
CA MET A 5 0.72 39.30 -14.23
C MET A 5 1.90 38.44 -13.74
N LYS A 6 3.10 39.03 -13.61
CA LYS A 6 4.30 38.30 -13.19
C LYS A 6 4.22 37.82 -11.72
N PRO A 7 4.02 38.67 -10.71
CA PRO A 7 3.93 38.21 -9.31
C PRO A 7 2.75 37.27 -9.09
N LEU A 8 1.63 37.49 -9.80
CA LEU A 8 0.47 36.60 -9.76
C LEU A 8 0.82 35.18 -10.24
N LEU A 9 1.51 35.05 -11.38
CA LEU A 9 1.94 33.75 -11.93
C LEU A 9 2.92 33.00 -11.01
N TRP A 10 3.79 33.73 -10.31
CA TRP A 10 4.67 33.14 -9.29
C TRP A 10 3.87 32.67 -8.07
N GLY A 11 2.94 33.50 -7.58
CA GLY A 11 2.05 33.15 -6.47
C GLY A 11 1.26 31.87 -6.77
N THR A 12 0.67 31.76 -7.98
CA THR A 12 -0.08 30.55 -8.38
C THR A 12 0.82 29.32 -8.50
N LEU A 13 2.06 29.46 -9.01
CA LEU A 13 3.02 28.35 -9.09
C LEU A 13 3.43 27.84 -7.71
N TYR A 14 3.73 28.75 -6.78
CA TYR A 14 4.11 28.39 -5.41
C TYR A 14 2.96 27.76 -4.65
N LEU A 15 1.76 28.34 -4.75
CA LEU A 15 0.56 27.79 -4.13
C LEU A 15 0.26 26.37 -4.65
N TYR A 16 0.31 26.18 -5.97
CA TYR A 16 0.13 24.86 -6.58
C TYR A 16 1.19 23.87 -6.10
N THR A 17 2.46 24.29 -6.05
CA THR A 17 3.57 23.43 -5.59
C THR A 17 3.39 23.03 -4.12
N PHE A 18 2.95 23.96 -3.27
CA PHE A 18 2.65 23.68 -1.87
C PHE A 18 1.55 22.62 -1.73
N PHE A 19 0.41 22.79 -2.42
CA PHE A 19 -0.66 21.79 -2.42
C PHE A 19 -0.21 20.44 -3.01
N TYR A 20 0.59 20.45 -4.08
CA TYR A 20 1.16 19.24 -4.64
C TYR A 20 1.98 18.47 -3.60
N LEU A 21 2.90 19.15 -2.91
CA LEU A 21 3.71 18.51 -1.87
C LEU A 21 2.84 17.96 -0.75
N PHE A 22 1.85 18.72 -0.29
CA PHE A 22 0.92 18.29 0.75
C PHE A 22 0.13 17.03 0.35
N ILE A 23 -0.39 17.00 -0.89
CA ILE A 23 -1.12 15.83 -1.42
C ILE A 23 -0.23 14.59 -1.49
N TYR A 24 1.02 14.73 -1.96
CA TYR A 24 1.93 13.58 -2.03
C TYR A 24 2.37 13.08 -0.66
N LEU A 25 2.57 13.98 0.30
CA LEU A 25 2.82 13.59 1.69
C LEU A 25 1.63 12.83 2.26
N ALA A 26 0.40 13.31 2.01
CA ALA A 26 -0.81 12.60 2.42
C ALA A 26 -0.91 11.21 1.77
N PHE A 27 -0.63 11.08 0.46
CA PHE A 27 -0.61 9.78 -0.21
C PHE A 27 0.43 8.83 0.40
N ILE A 28 1.65 9.29 0.65
CA ILE A 28 2.69 8.48 1.29
C ILE A 28 2.21 7.98 2.66
N CYS A 29 1.64 8.87 3.49
CA CYS A 29 1.09 8.47 4.79
C CYS A 29 -0.05 7.45 4.66
N ILE A 30 -1.00 7.69 3.75
CA ILE A 30 -2.15 6.79 3.54
C ILE A 30 -1.69 5.42 3.05
N ILE A 31 -0.78 5.35 2.07
CA ILE A 31 -0.28 4.09 1.52
C ILE A 31 0.45 3.28 2.60
N VAL A 32 1.22 3.94 3.47
CA VAL A 32 1.93 3.29 4.58
C VAL A 32 0.96 2.80 5.65
N ILE A 33 0.02 3.65 6.09
CA ILE A 33 -0.89 3.32 7.20
C ILE A 33 -1.91 2.27 6.78
N ALA A 34 -2.54 2.42 5.61
CA ALA A 34 -3.62 1.54 5.16
C ALA A 34 -3.11 0.27 4.44
N HIS A 35 -1.79 0.06 4.38
CA HIS A 35 -1.14 -0.97 3.56
C HIS A 35 -1.76 -1.12 2.16
N SER A 36 -2.15 -0.01 1.52
CA SER A 36 -2.95 -0.06 0.29
C SER A 36 -2.22 -0.89 -0.77
N SER A 37 -2.91 -1.89 -1.30
CA SER A 37 -2.40 -2.73 -2.40
C SER A 37 -2.34 -1.95 -3.71
N TYR A 38 -1.63 -2.53 -4.68
CA TYR A 38 -1.48 -1.99 -6.03
C TYR A 38 -2.76 -2.20 -6.83
N SER A 39 -3.79 -1.41 -6.53
CA SER A 39 -5.01 -1.38 -7.34
C SER A 39 -4.87 -0.39 -8.50
N ILE A 40 -5.58 -0.65 -9.60
CA ILE A 40 -5.67 0.30 -10.73
C ILE A 40 -6.16 1.67 -10.24
N VAL A 41 -7.08 1.68 -9.26
CA VAL A 41 -7.62 2.91 -8.66
C VAL A 41 -6.53 3.69 -7.95
N SER A 42 -5.70 3.05 -7.14
CA SER A 42 -4.60 3.69 -6.39
C SER A 42 -3.55 4.27 -7.35
N VAL A 43 -3.18 3.53 -8.39
CA VAL A 43 -2.22 4.00 -9.41
C VAL A 43 -2.77 5.21 -10.15
N LEU A 44 -4.05 5.19 -10.53
CA LEU A 44 -4.69 6.32 -11.20
C LEU A 44 -4.77 7.55 -10.28
N ALA A 45 -5.16 7.37 -9.02
CA ALA A 45 -5.27 8.44 -8.03
C ALA A 45 -3.93 9.17 -7.83
N VAL A 46 -2.83 8.42 -7.68
CA VAL A 46 -1.48 8.99 -7.52
C VAL A 46 -0.99 9.62 -8.84
N SER A 47 -1.38 9.08 -10.00
CA SER A 47 -0.96 9.61 -11.30
C SER A 47 -1.60 10.96 -11.66
N ILE A 48 -2.85 11.22 -11.23
CA ILE A 48 -3.61 12.43 -11.60
C ILE A 48 -2.84 13.72 -11.25
N PRO A 49 -2.37 13.95 -10.00
CA PRO A 49 -1.62 15.15 -9.67
C PRO A 49 -0.31 15.31 -10.46
N PHE A 50 0.37 14.19 -10.77
CA PHE A 50 1.58 14.23 -11.61
C PHE A 50 1.27 14.64 -13.04
N ILE A 51 0.20 14.10 -13.63
CA ILE A 51 -0.26 14.48 -14.98
C ILE A 51 -0.62 15.97 -15.00
N ILE A 52 -1.33 16.46 -13.97
CA ILE A 52 -1.66 17.88 -13.82
C ILE A 52 -0.39 18.74 -13.76
N LEU A 53 0.65 18.29 -13.04
CA LEU A 53 1.95 18.99 -12.97
C LEU A 53 2.59 19.11 -14.37
N LEU A 54 2.56 18.04 -15.15
CA LEU A 54 3.11 18.04 -16.51
C LEU A 54 2.32 18.96 -17.47
N LEU A 55 0.99 18.98 -17.36
CA LEU A 55 0.13 19.89 -18.12
C LEU A 55 0.37 21.35 -17.71
N PHE A 56 0.42 21.62 -16.40
CA PHE A 56 0.67 22.94 -15.86
C PHE A 56 2.02 23.48 -16.31
N ARG A 57 3.07 22.64 -16.26
CA ARG A 57 4.40 22.95 -16.81
C ARG A 57 4.31 23.38 -18.28
N ARG A 58 3.55 22.66 -19.11
CA ARG A 58 3.38 22.99 -20.54
C ARG A 58 2.68 24.34 -20.74
N VAL A 59 1.61 24.59 -20.01
CA VAL A 59 0.86 25.86 -20.06
C VAL A 59 1.77 27.02 -19.68
N MET A 60 2.47 26.89 -18.56
CA MET A 60 3.33 27.96 -18.08
C MET A 60 4.52 28.22 -19.00
N PHE A 61 5.10 27.19 -19.62
CA PHE A 61 6.15 27.36 -20.61
C PHE A 61 5.67 28.18 -21.82
N LYS A 62 4.41 28.02 -22.24
CA LYS A 62 3.82 28.85 -23.31
C LYS A 62 3.56 30.30 -22.88
N LEU A 63 3.27 30.55 -21.60
CA LEU A 63 2.96 31.89 -21.08
C LEU A 63 4.20 32.71 -20.69
N ALA A 64 5.36 32.07 -20.50
CA ALA A 64 6.60 32.74 -20.13
C ALA A 64 7.18 33.56 -21.31
N LEU A 65 7.01 34.89 -21.25
CA LEU A 65 7.57 35.87 -22.19
C LEU A 65 9.10 35.94 -22.10
N SER A 66 9.76 36.24 -23.24
CA SER A 66 11.14 35.91 -23.63
C SER A 66 12.29 36.16 -22.65
N ASP A 67 12.27 37.22 -21.85
CA ASP A 67 13.51 37.72 -21.23
C ASP A 67 13.93 36.98 -19.94
N GLU A 68 13.03 36.22 -19.30
CA GLU A 68 13.34 35.43 -18.08
C GLU A 68 13.12 33.92 -18.25
N GLN A 69 13.03 33.45 -19.49
CA GLN A 69 12.73 32.05 -19.81
C GLN A 69 13.73 31.06 -19.22
N GLU A 70 15.01 31.43 -19.05
CA GLU A 70 16.03 30.53 -18.52
C GLU A 70 15.81 30.24 -17.02
N ILE A 71 15.60 31.28 -16.21
CA ILE A 71 15.31 31.14 -14.78
C ILE A 71 14.03 30.32 -14.58
N TYR A 72 13.00 30.63 -15.37
CA TYR A 72 11.72 29.94 -15.30
C TYR A 72 11.85 28.44 -15.64
N ARG A 73 12.61 28.13 -16.70
CA ARG A 73 12.89 26.75 -17.13
C ARG A 73 13.65 25.95 -16.08
N LYS A 74 14.66 26.55 -15.44
CA LYS A 74 15.44 25.90 -14.37
C LYS A 74 14.55 25.54 -13.18
N LYS A 75 13.71 26.48 -12.71
CA LYS A 75 12.80 26.23 -11.58
C LYS A 75 11.72 25.20 -11.90
N LEU A 76 11.05 25.30 -13.06
CA LEU A 76 10.08 24.29 -13.48
C LEU A 76 10.69 22.90 -13.62
N LYS A 77 11.92 22.81 -14.14
CA LYS A 77 12.65 21.53 -14.22
C LYS A 77 12.89 20.97 -12.83
N SER A 78 13.36 21.79 -11.89
CA SER A 78 13.56 21.38 -10.49
C SER A 78 12.26 20.89 -9.84
N ILE A 79 11.16 21.64 -9.96
CA ILE A 79 9.84 21.23 -9.44
C ILE A 79 9.39 19.90 -10.06
N THR A 80 9.58 19.73 -11.37
CA THR A 80 9.21 18.47 -12.05
C THR A 80 10.04 17.29 -11.54
N VAL A 81 11.35 17.48 -11.30
CA VAL A 81 12.23 16.44 -10.77
C VAL A 81 11.81 16.03 -9.36
N VAL A 82 11.57 17.01 -8.47
CA VAL A 82 11.08 16.74 -7.11
C VAL A 82 9.71 16.04 -7.15
N GLY A 83 8.80 16.52 -8.00
CA GLY A 83 7.48 15.92 -8.16
C GLY A 83 7.53 14.48 -8.69
N ALA A 84 8.42 14.20 -9.65
CA ALA A 84 8.64 12.86 -10.18
C ALA A 84 9.25 11.93 -9.12
N ALA A 85 10.14 12.43 -8.26
CA ALA A 85 10.70 11.65 -7.16
C ALA A 85 9.60 11.22 -6.17
N LEU A 86 8.73 12.14 -5.73
CA LEU A 86 7.61 11.83 -4.84
C LEU A 86 6.61 10.85 -5.48
N PHE A 87 6.31 11.04 -6.77
CA PHE A 87 5.49 10.10 -7.53
C PHE A 87 6.10 8.70 -7.55
N THR A 88 7.41 8.60 -7.84
CA THR A 88 8.14 7.33 -7.87
C THR A 88 8.10 6.63 -6.52
N VAL A 89 8.28 7.37 -5.42
CA VAL A 89 8.17 6.81 -4.05
C VAL A 89 6.80 6.17 -3.82
N CYS A 90 5.71 6.83 -4.22
CA CYS A 90 4.36 6.26 -4.07
C CYS A 90 4.17 4.97 -4.89
N ILE A 91 4.66 4.96 -6.14
CA ILE A 91 4.59 3.76 -7.00
C ILE A 91 5.38 2.60 -6.40
N ILE A 92 6.58 2.86 -5.88
CA ILE A 92 7.40 1.83 -5.23
C ILE A 92 6.70 1.29 -3.99
N GLN A 93 6.10 2.16 -3.16
CA GLN A 93 5.37 1.73 -1.96
C GLN A 93 4.16 0.86 -2.31
N LEU A 94 3.33 1.29 -3.29
CA LEU A 94 2.20 0.49 -3.75
C LEU A 94 2.64 -0.88 -4.27
N GLY A 95 3.71 -0.92 -5.07
CA GLY A 95 4.25 -2.18 -5.59
C GLY A 95 4.82 -3.09 -4.50
N GLY A 96 5.47 -2.50 -3.50
CA GLY A 96 5.95 -3.23 -2.32
C GLY A 96 4.81 -3.86 -1.51
N ASN A 97 3.74 -3.11 -1.25
CA ASN A 97 2.57 -3.60 -0.53
C ASN A 97 1.87 -4.75 -1.28
N GLU A 98 1.69 -4.62 -2.59
CA GLU A 98 1.14 -5.71 -3.42
C GLU A 98 1.99 -6.98 -3.36
N TYR A 99 3.31 -6.84 -3.43
CA TYR A 99 4.20 -7.99 -3.29
C TYR A 99 4.06 -8.66 -1.91
N GLN A 100 3.94 -7.86 -0.84
CA GLN A 100 3.71 -8.36 0.52
C GLN A 100 2.31 -8.95 0.72
N SER A 101 1.33 -8.54 -0.08
CA SER A 101 -0.06 -9.04 0.01
C SER A 101 -0.27 -10.36 -0.73
N ARG A 102 0.70 -10.79 -1.56
CA ARG A 102 0.65 -12.07 -2.24
C ARG A 102 1.18 -13.18 -1.34
N PHE A 103 0.42 -14.25 -1.23
CA PHE A 103 0.83 -15.43 -0.49
C PHE A 103 2.07 -16.06 -1.14
N HIS A 104 3.17 -16.01 -0.41
CA HIS A 104 4.38 -16.76 -0.69
C HIS A 104 4.74 -17.55 0.56
N GLN A 105 4.80 -18.87 0.43
CA GLN A 105 5.04 -19.76 1.57
C GLN A 105 6.31 -19.38 2.35
N GLU A 106 7.42 -19.05 1.67
CA GLU A 106 8.66 -18.61 2.35
C GLU A 106 8.43 -17.35 3.21
N THR A 107 7.70 -16.37 2.67
CA THR A 107 7.42 -15.11 3.39
C THR A 107 6.47 -15.35 4.56
N TRP A 108 5.45 -16.19 4.36
CA TRP A 108 4.53 -16.63 5.40
C TRP A 108 5.26 -17.32 6.56
N LEU A 109 6.18 -18.23 6.26
CA LEU A 109 6.94 -18.96 7.28
C LEU A 109 7.93 -18.07 8.02
N LYS A 110 8.54 -17.09 7.33
CA LYS A 110 9.58 -16.22 7.88
C LYS A 110 9.05 -15.03 8.68
N ASN A 111 7.83 -14.56 8.39
CA ASN A 111 7.31 -13.32 8.95
C ASN A 111 5.85 -13.47 9.39
N ASP A 112 5.66 -14.00 10.60
CA ASP A 112 4.35 -14.24 11.18
C ASP A 112 3.51 -12.96 11.36
N GLY A 113 4.12 -11.85 11.76
CA GLY A 113 3.45 -10.56 11.94
C GLY A 113 3.01 -9.84 10.67
N LYS A 114 3.26 -10.41 9.48
CA LYS A 114 2.82 -9.85 8.18
C LYS A 114 1.87 -10.77 7.41
N ARG A 115 1.49 -11.90 7.99
CA ARG A 115 0.58 -12.87 7.35
C ARG A 115 -0.81 -12.30 7.09
N VAL A 116 -1.24 -11.31 7.87
CA VAL A 116 -2.49 -10.56 7.72
C VAL A 116 -2.62 -9.96 6.32
N TYR A 117 -1.53 -9.54 5.67
CA TYR A 117 -1.59 -9.01 4.32
C TYR A 117 -1.74 -10.12 3.26
N MET A 118 -1.33 -11.34 3.58
CA MET A 118 -1.33 -12.48 2.65
C MET A 118 -2.56 -13.38 2.77
N ILE A 119 -3.36 -13.25 3.84
CA ILE A 119 -4.45 -14.17 4.17
C ILE A 119 -5.49 -14.25 3.06
N ASP A 120 -5.87 -13.11 2.47
CA ASP A 120 -6.86 -13.07 1.40
C ASP A 120 -6.38 -13.81 0.15
N ASP A 121 -5.11 -13.62 -0.25
CA ASP A 121 -4.53 -14.30 -1.40
C ASP A 121 -4.33 -15.81 -1.13
N LEU A 122 -4.00 -16.18 0.11
CA LEU A 122 -3.94 -17.57 0.56
C LEU A 122 -5.31 -18.24 0.39
N LEU A 123 -6.37 -17.65 0.95
CA LEU A 123 -7.72 -18.21 0.93
C LEU A 123 -8.32 -18.24 -0.48
N ALA A 124 -7.95 -17.29 -1.34
CA ALA A 124 -8.38 -17.27 -2.74
C ALA A 124 -7.74 -18.38 -3.59
N LYS A 125 -6.47 -18.71 -3.33
CA LYS A 125 -5.70 -19.69 -4.14
C LYS A 125 -5.72 -21.10 -3.58
N HIS A 126 -5.83 -21.25 -2.26
CA HIS A 126 -5.73 -22.52 -1.57
C HIS A 126 -7.03 -22.83 -0.85
N LYS A 127 -7.68 -23.93 -1.26
CA LYS A 127 -8.85 -24.44 -0.56
C LYS A 127 -8.39 -25.12 0.74
N LEU A 128 -8.66 -24.49 1.88
CA LEU A 128 -8.34 -25.07 3.19
C LEU A 128 -9.39 -26.11 3.65
N VAL A 129 -10.66 -25.91 3.36
CA VAL A 129 -11.70 -26.87 3.80
C VAL A 129 -11.55 -28.22 3.07
N GLY A 130 -11.43 -29.28 3.86
CA GLY A 130 -11.27 -30.67 3.41
C GLY A 130 -9.82 -31.16 3.33
N THR A 131 -8.83 -30.27 3.44
CA THR A 131 -7.40 -30.67 3.46
C THR A 131 -7.05 -31.35 4.78
N SER A 132 -6.04 -32.20 4.76
CA SER A 132 -5.54 -32.83 6.00
C SER A 132 -4.67 -31.85 6.79
N LYS A 133 -4.58 -32.09 8.09
CA LYS A 133 -3.68 -31.39 9.00
C LYS A 133 -2.24 -31.34 8.48
N GLU A 134 -1.72 -32.46 7.98
CA GLU A 134 -0.35 -32.57 7.47
C GLU A 134 -0.14 -31.74 6.21
N GLU A 135 -1.13 -31.70 5.30
CA GLU A 135 -1.08 -30.85 4.11
C GLU A 135 -1.06 -29.37 4.49
N VAL A 136 -1.88 -28.98 5.46
CA VAL A 136 -1.90 -27.60 5.98
C VAL A 136 -0.58 -27.24 6.65
N ILE A 137 -0.02 -28.13 7.48
CA ILE A 137 1.30 -27.90 8.11
C ILE A 137 2.40 -27.80 7.05
N THR A 138 2.30 -28.60 5.98
CA THR A 138 3.25 -28.53 4.86
C THR A 138 3.15 -27.19 4.13
N LEU A 139 1.95 -26.60 4.02
CA LEU A 139 1.73 -25.32 3.34
C LEU A 139 2.03 -24.10 4.22
N LEU A 140 1.56 -24.09 5.46
CA LEU A 140 1.54 -22.93 6.36
C LEU A 140 2.57 -23.01 7.50
N GLY A 141 3.24 -24.16 7.64
CA GLY A 141 4.15 -24.43 8.74
C GLY A 141 3.41 -24.89 10.00
N THR A 142 4.16 -24.98 11.10
CA THR A 142 3.61 -25.34 12.40
C THR A 142 2.64 -24.25 12.90
N PRO A 143 1.48 -24.63 13.46
CA PRO A 143 0.58 -23.69 14.13
C PRO A 143 1.30 -22.88 15.20
N THR A 144 0.80 -21.68 15.47
CA THR A 144 1.23 -20.83 16.58
C THR A 144 0.74 -21.45 17.89
N GLU A 145 1.67 -21.72 18.82
CA GLU A 145 1.36 -22.17 20.18
C GLU A 145 0.75 -21.01 20.98
N ILE A 146 -0.57 -20.87 20.94
CA ILE A 146 -1.29 -19.88 21.76
C ILE A 146 -1.98 -20.61 22.90
N ARG A 147 -1.37 -20.54 24.09
CA ARG A 147 -1.79 -21.24 25.33
C ARG A 147 -3.26 -21.03 25.73
N GLN A 148 -3.91 -19.97 25.25
CA GLN A 148 -5.31 -19.64 25.56
C GLN A 148 -6.33 -20.32 24.63
N PHE A 149 -5.92 -20.81 23.45
CA PHE A 149 -6.83 -21.34 22.43
C PHE A 149 -6.52 -22.78 21.99
N GLU A 150 -5.53 -23.45 22.59
CA GLU A 150 -5.22 -24.86 22.33
C GLU A 150 -6.38 -25.78 22.76
N THR A 151 -7.31 -26.01 21.84
CA THR A 151 -8.27 -27.11 21.92
C THR A 151 -7.83 -28.24 21.01
N VAL A 152 -8.16 -29.47 21.41
CA VAL A 152 -7.68 -30.74 20.80
C VAL A 152 -7.97 -30.87 19.29
N HIS A 153 -8.80 -30.01 18.71
CA HIS A 153 -9.23 -30.05 17.32
C HIS A 153 -9.13 -28.70 16.59
N GLN A 154 -8.15 -27.86 16.95
CA GLN A 154 -7.93 -26.57 16.30
C GLN A 154 -6.46 -26.37 15.91
N MET A 155 -6.22 -25.67 14.81
CA MET A 155 -4.92 -25.14 14.43
C MET A 155 -5.03 -23.62 14.33
N ILE A 156 -4.10 -22.91 14.96
CA ILE A 156 -4.16 -21.45 15.04
C ILE A 156 -2.90 -20.88 14.44
N TYR A 157 -3.05 -19.88 13.59
CA TYR A 157 -1.94 -19.15 12.99
C TYR A 157 -2.10 -17.68 13.31
N TYR A 158 -1.17 -17.13 14.10
CA TYR A 158 -1.07 -15.69 14.28
C TYR A 158 -0.79 -15.04 12.92
N LEU A 159 -1.59 -14.03 12.58
CA LEU A 159 -1.52 -13.32 11.30
C LEU A 159 -0.73 -12.00 11.41
N GLY A 160 -0.64 -11.42 12.60
CA GLY A 160 -0.15 -10.07 12.79
C GLY A 160 -1.21 -9.16 13.39
N THR A 161 -0.87 -7.89 13.56
CA THR A 161 -1.84 -6.86 13.96
C THR A 161 -2.77 -6.50 12.81
N GLU A 162 -4.02 -6.13 13.12
CA GLU A 162 -5.06 -5.83 12.13
C GLU A 162 -4.57 -4.91 10.99
N GLY A 163 -4.93 -5.20 9.75
CA GLY A 163 -4.55 -4.41 8.56
C GLY A 163 -5.21 -3.02 8.45
N GLY A 164 -5.88 -2.54 9.50
CA GLY A 164 -6.66 -1.31 9.53
C GLY A 164 -5.86 -0.03 9.78
N PHE A 165 -6.54 1.13 9.77
CA PHE A 165 -5.93 2.45 10.01
C PHE A 165 -5.30 2.59 11.41
N ILE A 166 -5.72 1.77 12.37
CA ILE A 166 -5.16 1.72 13.73
C ILE A 166 -5.01 0.24 14.12
N PRO A 167 -3.82 -0.35 13.93
CA PRO A 167 -3.56 -1.75 14.25
C PRO A 167 -3.36 -1.90 15.76
N ILE A 168 -4.44 -2.13 16.50
CA ILE A 168 -4.37 -2.36 17.96
C ILE A 168 -4.43 -3.86 18.26
N ASP A 169 -5.31 -4.55 17.53
CA ASP A 169 -5.74 -5.89 17.87
C ASP A 169 -4.98 -6.92 17.02
N SER A 170 -4.77 -8.11 17.59
CA SER A 170 -4.07 -9.20 16.93
C SER A 170 -5.05 -10.07 16.14
N GLU A 171 -4.78 -10.32 14.87
CA GLU A 171 -5.56 -11.23 14.03
C GLU A 171 -4.98 -12.65 14.05
N CYS A 172 -5.86 -13.64 14.12
CA CYS A 172 -5.52 -15.05 14.06
C CYS A 172 -6.41 -15.81 13.07
N LEU A 173 -5.81 -16.70 12.29
CA LEU A 173 -6.54 -17.71 11.51
C LEU A 173 -6.73 -18.95 12.37
N ILE A 174 -7.98 -19.31 12.62
CA ILE A 174 -8.38 -20.51 13.35
C ILE A 174 -8.95 -21.52 12.37
N LEU A 175 -8.36 -22.71 12.31
CA LEU A 175 -8.82 -23.84 11.50
C LEU A 175 -9.42 -24.90 12.41
N TYR A 176 -10.65 -25.33 12.12
CA TYR A 176 -11.35 -26.36 12.88
C TYR A 176 -11.18 -27.72 12.20
N LEU A 177 -10.77 -28.72 12.98
CA LEU A 177 -10.55 -30.09 12.50
C LEU A 177 -11.68 -31.01 12.94
N ASN A 178 -11.94 -32.04 12.14
CA ASN A 178 -12.74 -33.18 12.55
C ASN A 178 -11.89 -34.26 13.24
N HIS A 179 -12.53 -35.36 13.62
CA HIS A 179 -11.89 -36.53 14.24
C HIS A 179 -10.88 -37.27 13.34
N ASN A 180 -10.87 -36.99 12.03
CA ASN A 180 -9.94 -37.56 11.05
C ASN A 180 -8.85 -36.54 10.65
N ASP A 181 -8.60 -35.52 11.48
CA ASP A 181 -7.60 -34.48 11.26
C ASP A 181 -7.76 -33.77 9.89
N ARG A 182 -9.00 -33.55 9.45
CA ARG A 182 -9.30 -32.74 8.26
C ARG A 182 -10.00 -31.45 8.62
N ILE A 183 -9.66 -30.38 7.91
CA ILE A 183 -10.28 -29.06 8.10
C ILE A 183 -11.75 -29.11 7.67
N ILE A 184 -12.65 -28.71 8.55
CA ILE A 184 -14.09 -28.61 8.26
C ILE A 184 -14.56 -27.17 8.09
N ASP A 185 -13.89 -26.22 8.75
CA ASP A 185 -14.22 -24.80 8.71
C ASP A 185 -13.00 -23.96 9.11
N TYR A 186 -13.04 -22.66 8.84
CA TYR A 186 -12.04 -21.70 9.32
C TYR A 186 -12.68 -20.36 9.69
N ARG A 187 -12.03 -19.63 10.61
CA ARG A 187 -12.41 -18.28 11.01
C ARG A 187 -11.18 -17.40 11.14
N ILE A 188 -11.37 -16.11 10.89
CA ILE A 188 -10.42 -15.07 11.24
C ILE A 188 -11.00 -14.39 12.47
N GLU A 189 -10.24 -14.39 13.57
CA GLU A 189 -10.62 -13.75 14.83
C GLU A 189 -9.62 -12.67 15.22
N THR A 190 -10.12 -11.67 15.92
CA THR A 190 -9.38 -10.49 16.40
C THR A 190 -9.52 -10.46 17.92
N ASP A 191 -8.41 -10.29 18.64
CA ASP A 191 -8.35 -10.19 20.12
C ASP A 191 -8.51 -8.75 20.62
#